data_AF-A0A1G6MNZ6-F1
#
_entry.id   AF-A0A1G6MNZ6-F1
#
_cell.length_a   1.000
_cell.length_b   1.000
_cell.length_c   1.000
_cell.angle_alpha   90.00
_cell.angle_beta   90.00
_cell.angle_gamma   90.00
#
_symmetry.space_group_name_H-M   'P 1'
#
loop_
_entity.id
_entity.type
_entity.pdbx_description
1 polymer ?
#
loop_
_entity_poly.entity_id
_entity_poly.type
_entity_poly.pdbx_seq_one_letter_code
_entity_poly.pdbx_strand_id
1 'polypeptide(L)'
;MSEARLSIRTDPDLKKRAQELFNQMGFDISTAVNIFLRQSVHDQALPFRPSVEDPDSIEARRQAEAGEGKRYASVSDLMADLDA
;
A
#
# COMPACT_ATOMS: atom_id res chain seq x y z
N MET A 1 4.79 -18.12 26.90
CA MET A 1 4.15 -16.92 26.32
C MET A 1 2.67 -17.23 26.17
N SER A 2 1.79 -16.33 26.59
CA SER A 2 0.34 -16.51 26.44
C SER A 2 -0.07 -16.30 24.98
N GLU A 3 -0.72 -17.30 24.37
CA GLU A 3 -1.31 -17.15 23.05
C GLU A 3 -2.59 -16.31 23.14
N ALA A 4 -2.74 -15.35 22.23
CA ALA A 4 -3.95 -14.56 22.06
C ALA A 4 -4.71 -15.06 20.83
N ARG A 5 -6.04 -15.21 20.95
CA ARG A 5 -6.90 -15.66 19.85
C ARG A 5 -7.52 -14.48 19.13
N LEU A 6 -7.30 -14.39 17.81
CA LEU A 6 -7.93 -13.40 16.93
C LEU A 6 -9.06 -14.07 16.12
N SER A 7 -10.26 -13.48 16.16
CA SER A 7 -11.42 -13.94 15.37
C SER A 7 -11.87 -12.80 14.46
N ILE A 8 -11.84 -13.03 13.15
CA ILE A 8 -12.11 -12.02 12.13
C ILE A 8 -13.29 -12.50 11.27
N ARG A 9 -14.29 -11.63 11.09
CA ARG A 9 -15.36 -11.85 10.11
C ARG A 9 -14.89 -11.36 8.74
N THR A 10 -15.09 -12.17 7.71
CA THR A 10 -14.69 -11.84 6.33
C THR A 10 -15.64 -12.52 5.34
N ASP A 11 -15.61 -12.05 4.10
CA ASP A 11 -16.25 -12.70 2.97
C ASP A 11 -15.62 -14.10 2.71
N PRO A 12 -16.43 -15.16 2.50
CA PRO A 12 -15.94 -16.52 2.26
C PRO A 12 -15.09 -16.65 0.99
N ASP A 13 -15.46 -15.96 -0.09
CA ASP A 13 -14.75 -16.03 -1.37
C ASP A 13 -13.41 -15.28 -1.28
N LEU A 14 -13.36 -14.16 -0.56
CA LEU A 14 -12.13 -13.47 -0.22
C LEU A 14 -11.21 -14.38 0.60
N LYS A 15 -11.74 -15.07 1.62
CA LYS A 15 -10.95 -16.01 2.44
C LYS A 15 -10.36 -17.13 1.59
N LYS A 16 -11.14 -17.72 0.69
CA LYS A 16 -10.69 -18.80 -0.19
C LYS A 16 -9.56 -18.34 -1.12
N ARG A 17 -9.74 -17.19 -1.80
CA ARG A 17 -8.73 -16.60 -2.68
C ARG A 17 -7.44 -16.25 -1.93
N ALA A 18 -7.56 -15.66 -0.74
CA ALA A 18 -6.41 -15.35 0.11
C ALA A 18 -5.66 -16.64 0.52
N GLN A 19 -6.38 -17.70 0.89
CA GLN A 19 -5.76 -18.98 1.24
C GLN A 19 -4.97 -19.58 0.08
N GLU A 20 -5.55 -19.58 -1.13
CA GLU A 20 -4.88 -20.08 -2.33
C GLU A 20 -3.61 -19.27 -2.65
N LEU A 21 -3.69 -17.95 -2.59
CA LEU A 21 -2.56 -17.04 -2.80
C LEU A 21 -1.44 -17.28 -1.78
N PHE A 22 -1.76 -17.28 -0.48
CA PHE A 22 -0.73 -17.44 0.56
C PHE A 22 -0.11 -18.83 0.51
N ASN A 23 -0.88 -19.89 0.21
CA ASN A 23 -0.35 -21.24 0.04
C ASN A 23 0.66 -21.33 -1.10
N GLN A 24 0.44 -20.63 -2.22
CA GLN A 24 1.41 -20.56 -3.32
C GLN A 24 2.73 -19.90 -2.89
N MET A 25 2.66 -19.01 -1.90
CA MET A 25 3.84 -18.36 -1.29
C MET A 25 4.43 -19.15 -0.10
N GLY A 26 3.85 -20.30 0.25
CA GLY A 26 4.31 -21.14 1.37
C GLY A 26 3.83 -20.67 2.76
N PHE A 27 2.77 -19.87 2.83
CA PHE A 27 2.20 -19.33 4.07
C PHE A 27 0.74 -19.74 4.26
N ASP A 28 0.32 -19.91 5.51
CA ASP A 28 -1.10 -19.92 5.84
C ASP A 28 -1.62 -18.49 6.12
N ILE A 29 -2.95 -18.32 6.17
CA ILE A 29 -3.57 -17.03 6.49
C ILE A 29 -3.09 -16.50 7.84
N SER A 30 -2.93 -17.37 8.84
CA SER A 30 -2.49 -16.99 10.18
C SER A 30 -1.10 -16.35 10.16
N THR A 31 -0.18 -16.89 9.37
CA THR A 31 1.16 -16.35 9.18
C THR A 31 1.10 -14.98 8.52
N ALA A 32 0.32 -14.84 7.44
CA ALA A 32 0.14 -13.56 6.75
C ALA A 32 -0.44 -12.46 7.67
N VAL A 33 -1.46 -12.79 8.47
CA VAL A 33 -2.05 -11.86 9.45
C VAL A 33 -1.03 -11.47 10.51
N ASN A 34 -0.23 -12.41 11.00
CA ASN A 34 0.81 -12.11 11.97
C ASN A 34 1.92 -11.21 11.39
N ILE A 35 2.30 -11.39 10.12
CA ILE A 35 3.24 -10.50 9.42
C ILE A 35 2.65 -9.09 9.33
N PHE A 36 1.39 -8.97 8.91
CA PHE A 36 0.68 -7.68 8.85
C PHE A 36 0.71 -6.95 10.20
N LEU A 37 0.38 -7.64 11.29
CA LEU A 37 0.37 -7.05 12.63
C LEU A 37 1.77 -6.61 13.07
N ARG A 38 2.79 -7.44 12.85
CA ARG A 38 4.18 -7.10 13.20
C ARG A 38 4.69 -5.89 12.42
N GLN A 39 4.43 -5.84 11.11
CA GLN A 39 4.83 -4.71 10.28
C GLN A 39 4.13 -3.42 10.74
N SER A 40 2.83 -3.51 11.05
CA SER A 40 2.06 -2.36 11.52
C SER A 40 2.62 -1.80 12.84
N VAL A 41 2.99 -2.68 13.77
CA VAL A 41 3.59 -2.28 15.05
C VAL A 41 4.99 -1.71 14.85
N HIS A 42 5.80 -2.30 13.97
CA HIS A 42 7.14 -1.81 13.68
C HIS A 42 7.12 -0.39 13.10
N ASP A 43 6.27 -0.15 12.10
CA ASP A 43 6.23 1.13 11.38
C ASP A 43 5.33 2.17 12.06
N GLN A 44 4.57 1.79 13.08
CA GLN A 44 3.52 2.63 13.68
C GLN A 44 2.53 3.17 12.62
N ALA A 45 2.25 2.36 11.60
CA ALA A 45 1.44 2.71 10.44
C ALA A 45 0.76 1.47 9.86
N LEU A 46 -0.14 1.64 8.90
CA LEU A 46 -0.59 0.50 8.09
C LEU A 46 0.57 0.03 7.20
N PRO A 47 0.72 -1.29 6.98
CA PRO A 47 1.81 -1.85 6.18
C PRO A 47 1.54 -1.73 4.67
N PHE A 48 0.59 -0.87 4.33
CA PHE A 48 0.31 -0.33 3.00
C PHE A 48 -0.26 1.07 3.20
N ARG A 49 -0.10 1.95 2.20
CA ARG A 49 -0.74 3.26 2.22
C ARG A 49 -2.18 3.11 1.72
N PRO A 50 -3.21 3.30 2.55
CA PRO A 50 -4.58 3.33 2.05
C PRO A 50 -4.73 4.55 1.14
N SER A 51 -5.11 4.33 -0.11
CA SER A 51 -5.48 5.39 -1.04
C SER A 51 -6.87 5.12 -1.59
N VAL A 52 -7.68 6.17 -1.63
CA VAL A 52 -8.76 6.25 -2.62
C VAL A 52 -8.07 6.80 -3.86
N GLU A 53 -7.85 5.97 -4.86
CA GLU A 53 -7.22 6.45 -6.09
C GLU A 53 -8.18 7.42 -6.79
N ASP A 54 -7.87 8.70 -6.69
CA ASP A 54 -8.40 9.71 -7.59
C ASP A 54 -7.79 9.45 -8.99
N PRO A 55 -8.59 9.35 -10.07
CA PRO A 55 -8.08 9.20 -11.43
C PRO A 55 -6.99 10.22 -11.79
N ASP A 56 -7.07 11.45 -11.29
CA ASP A 56 -6.08 12.50 -11.54
C ASP A 56 -4.74 12.18 -10.85
N SER A 57 -4.77 11.50 -9.70
CA SER A 57 -3.59 11.03 -8.97
C SER A 57 -2.89 9.87 -9.67
N ILE A 58 -3.65 9.02 -10.37
CA ILE A 58 -3.11 7.93 -11.20
C ILE A 58 -2.32 8.52 -12.36
N GLU A 59 -2.91 9.48 -13.08
CA GLU A 59 -2.28 10.12 -14.23
C GLU A 59 -1.04 10.93 -13.83
N ALA A 60 -1.11 11.68 -12.72
CA ALA A 60 0.05 12.38 -12.17
C ALA A 60 1.20 11.43 -11.79
N ARG A 61 0.89 10.28 -11.16
CA ARG A 61 1.90 9.24 -10.88
C ARG A 61 2.49 8.65 -12.15
N ARG A 62 1.67 8.34 -13.15
CA ARG A 62 2.12 7.84 -14.45
C ARG A 62 3.09 8.83 -15.10
N GLN A 63 2.71 10.11 -15.16
CA GLN A 63 3.55 11.17 -15.75
C GLN A 63 4.88 11.31 -15.00
N ALA A 64 4.88 11.23 -13.67
CA ALA A 64 6.09 11.27 -12.87
C ALA A 64 6.99 10.05 -13.11
N GLU A 65 6.43 8.83 -13.13
CA GLU A 65 7.16 7.58 -13.37
C GLU A 65 7.70 7.49 -14.81
N ALA A 66 6.94 7.98 -15.79
CA ALA A 66 7.35 8.05 -17.21
C ALA A 66 8.32 9.20 -17.51
N GLY A 67 8.53 10.12 -16.56
CA GLY A 67 9.37 11.30 -16.76
C GLY A 67 8.75 12.36 -17.69
N GLU A 68 7.43 12.36 -17.85
CA GLU A 68 6.65 13.30 -18.67
C GLU A 68 6.39 14.65 -17.95
N GLY A 69 6.81 14.78 -16.69
CA GLY A 69 6.67 16.02 -15.92
C GLY A 69 7.47 17.19 -16.50
N LYS A 70 6.96 18.42 -16.29
CA LYS A 70 7.68 19.66 -16.61
C LYS A 70 9.06 19.66 -15.93
N ARG A 71 10.08 20.09 -16.68
CA ARG A 71 11.46 20.26 -16.18
C ARG A 71 11.77 21.74 -16.11
N TYR A 72 12.51 22.12 -15.07
CA TYR A 72 12.91 23.50 -14.83
C TYR A 72 14.43 23.58 -14.74
N ALA A 73 14.99 24.71 -15.17
CA ALA A 73 16.44 24.94 -15.14
C ALA A 73 16.95 25.29 -13.72
N SER A 74 16.06 25.78 -12.85
CA SER A 74 16.38 26.14 -11.47
C SER A 74 15.20 25.89 -10.52
N VAL A 75 15.49 25.80 -9.22
CA VAL A 75 14.47 25.71 -8.17
C VAL A 75 13.58 26.95 -8.16
N SER A 76 14.15 28.13 -8.47
CA SER A 76 13.41 29.38 -8.56
C SER A 76 12.33 29.34 -9.65
N ASP A 77 12.66 28.80 -10.83
CA ASP A 77 11.71 28.67 -11.94
C ASP A 77 10.59 27.67 -11.62
N LEU A 78 10.91 26.59 -10.90
CA LEU A 78 9.93 25.61 -10.41
C LEU A 78 8.93 26.26 -9.44
N MET A 79 9.42 27.00 -8.44
CA MET A 79 8.55 27.63 -7.44
C MET A 79 7.66 28.71 -8.07
N ALA A 80 8.18 29.48 -9.03
CA ALA A 80 7.40 30.50 -9.73
C ALA A 80 6.20 29.91 -10.53
N ASP A 81 6.32 28.70 -11.08
CA ASP A 81 5.23 28.01 -11.81
C ASP A 81 4.25 27.28 -10.87
N LEU A 82 4.68 26.92 -9.65
CA LEU A 82 3.84 26.29 -8.62
C LEU A 82 2.94 27.29 -7.88
N ASP A 83 3.43 28.52 -7.67
CA ASP A 83 2.72 29.60 -7.00
C ASP A 83 1.88 30.47 -7.97
N ALA A 84 1.80 30.07 -9.24
CA ALA A 84 1.12 30.80 -10.33
C ALA A 84 -0.39 30.58 -10.40
#